data_AF-A0A1G8JBA7-F1
#
_entry.id   AF-A0A1G8JBA7-F1
#
_cell.length_a   1.000
_cell.length_b   1.000
_cell.length_c   1.000
_cell.angle_alpha   90.00
_cell.angle_beta   90.00
_cell.angle_gamma   90.00
#
_symmetry.space_group_name_H-M   'P 1'
#
loop_
_entity.id
_entity.type
_entity.pdbx_description
1 polymer ?
#
loop_
_entity_poly.entity_id
_entity_poly.type
_entity_poly.pdbx_seq_one_letter_code
_entity_poly.pdbx_strand_id
1 'polypeptide(L)'
;MAKLVFEVESLSDHLLAKAIANDLKLKYTIDFDNKASNVNAIQGKGIQANYESKKAFIGNVKLMEDSDIKVNDSIHSKMDQLLQNGHAVMLAAFNNEIVGLISGMDLPRKTAISTLLRLKEIGIKYMIMLTGDHQNVGDAIAKQIGLMEAKGNLLPEDKISAIKQLIKRDKKNSHGWRWC
;
A
#
# COMPACT_ATOMS: atom_id res chain seq x y z
N MET A 1 -0.09 -12.98 17.20
CA MET A 1 -0.21 -12.03 16.09
C MET A 1 -1.31 -12.42 15.09
N ALA A 2 -1.22 -13.55 14.37
CA ALA A 2 -2.16 -13.91 13.29
C ALA A 2 -3.65 -13.88 13.70
N LYS A 3 -4.01 -14.48 14.85
CA LYS A 3 -5.40 -14.44 15.36
C LYS A 3 -5.89 -13.02 15.67
N LEU A 4 -5.04 -12.17 16.25
CA LEU A 4 -5.37 -10.76 16.53
C LEU A 4 -5.66 -10.01 15.22
N VAL A 5 -4.76 -10.12 14.23
CA VAL A 5 -4.92 -9.46 12.94
C VAL A 5 -6.19 -9.94 12.26
N PHE A 6 -6.42 -11.25 12.25
CA PHE A 6 -7.62 -11.84 11.68
C PHE A 6 -8.91 -11.32 12.33
N GLU A 7 -8.97 -11.30 13.65
CA GLU A 7 -10.15 -10.85 14.41
C GLU A 7 -10.45 -9.36 14.16
N VAL A 8 -9.42 -8.52 14.14
CA VAL A 8 -9.57 -7.08 13.91
C VAL A 8 -9.90 -6.77 12.45
N GLU A 9 -9.19 -7.37 11.49
CA GLU A 9 -9.41 -7.14 10.06
C GLU A 9 -10.74 -7.73 9.54
N SER A 10 -11.24 -8.80 10.18
CA SER A 10 -12.56 -9.38 9.85
C SER A 10 -13.73 -8.42 10.12
N LEU A 11 -13.52 -7.43 10.99
CA LEU A 11 -14.50 -6.41 11.35
C LEU A 11 -14.36 -5.12 10.52
N SER A 12 -13.35 -5.02 9.66
CA SER A 12 -13.10 -3.84 8.82
C SER A 12 -13.76 -3.97 7.46
N ASP A 13 -14.36 -2.89 6.97
CA ASP A 13 -15.01 -2.88 5.66
C ASP A 13 -14.07 -2.66 4.48
N HIS A 14 -12.80 -2.37 4.74
CA HIS A 14 -11.79 -2.17 3.70
C HIS A 14 -11.53 -3.46 2.89
N LEU A 15 -11.39 -3.32 1.56
CA LEU A 15 -11.06 -4.47 0.69
C LEU A 15 -9.75 -5.17 1.10
N LEU A 16 -8.73 -4.39 1.47
CA LEU A 16 -7.44 -4.93 1.89
C LEU A 16 -7.56 -5.74 3.19
N ALA A 17 -8.35 -5.25 4.15
CA ALA A 17 -8.64 -5.94 5.40
C ALA A 17 -9.28 -7.30 5.15
N LYS A 18 -10.32 -7.33 4.31
CA LYS A 18 -11.01 -8.56 3.91
C LYS A 18 -10.07 -9.56 3.23
N ALA A 19 -9.17 -9.08 2.37
CA ALA A 19 -8.16 -9.93 1.73
C ALA A 19 -7.21 -10.55 2.77
N ILE A 20 -6.68 -9.75 3.70
CA ILE A 20 -5.79 -10.22 4.78
C ILE A 20 -6.50 -11.23 5.67
N ALA A 21 -7.73 -10.96 6.10
CA ALA A 21 -8.50 -11.86 6.94
C ALA A 21 -8.75 -13.21 6.25
N ASN A 22 -9.12 -13.21 4.98
CA ASN A 22 -9.31 -14.44 4.21
C ASN A 22 -8.02 -15.24 4.06
N ASP A 23 -6.91 -14.59 3.72
CA ASP A 23 -5.60 -15.25 3.60
C ASP A 23 -5.16 -15.87 4.93
N LEU A 24 -5.36 -15.16 6.05
CA LEU A 24 -5.04 -15.67 7.37
C LEU A 24 -5.92 -16.86 7.77
N LYS A 25 -7.22 -16.79 7.47
CA LYS A 25 -8.17 -17.90 7.70
C LYS A 25 -7.73 -19.17 6.97
N LEU A 26 -7.39 -19.05 5.69
CA LEU A 26 -6.97 -20.19 4.87
C LEU A 26 -5.61 -20.75 5.29
N LYS A 27 -4.66 -19.86 5.60
CA LYS A 27 -3.28 -20.26 5.90
C LYS A 27 -3.12 -20.88 7.29
N TYR A 28 -3.84 -20.38 8.29
CA TYR A 28 -3.70 -20.78 9.68
C TYR A 28 -4.90 -21.56 10.23
N THR A 29 -5.93 -21.79 9.42
CA THR A 29 -7.17 -22.51 9.80
C THR A 29 -7.77 -21.91 11.08
N ILE A 30 -7.92 -20.58 11.09
CA ILE A 30 -8.46 -19.81 12.22
C ILE A 30 -9.90 -19.38 11.95
N ASP A 31 -10.76 -19.58 12.93
CA ASP A 31 -12.15 -19.09 12.90
C ASP A 31 -12.31 -17.77 13.67
N PHE A 32 -13.48 -17.16 13.60
CA PHE A 32 -13.77 -15.89 14.27
C PHE A 32 -14.38 -16.17 15.65
N ASP A 33 -13.70 -15.74 16.71
CA ASP A 33 -14.06 -16.02 18.11
C ASP A 33 -14.69 -14.79 18.80
N ASN A 34 -15.04 -13.73 18.07
CA ASN A 34 -15.58 -12.49 18.64
C ASN A 34 -14.67 -11.85 19.72
N LYS A 35 -13.35 -11.90 19.50
CA LYS A 35 -12.36 -11.34 20.44
C LYS A 35 -12.04 -9.87 20.17
N ALA A 36 -12.40 -9.37 18.99
CA ALA A 36 -12.26 -7.98 18.62
C ALA A 36 -13.59 -7.21 18.71
N SER A 37 -13.53 -5.92 19.06
CA SER A 37 -14.68 -5.01 19.12
C SER A 37 -14.25 -3.56 18.93
N ASN A 38 -15.21 -2.63 18.81
CA ASN A 38 -14.99 -1.18 18.71
C ASN A 38 -13.96 -0.78 17.65
N VAL A 39 -14.10 -1.34 16.44
CA VAL A 39 -13.21 -1.02 15.33
C VAL A 39 -13.45 0.42 14.87
N ASN A 40 -12.37 1.18 14.75
CA ASN A 40 -12.37 2.54 14.26
C ASN A 40 -11.33 2.69 13.14
N ALA A 41 -11.78 3.10 11.97
CA ALA A 41 -10.90 3.39 10.84
C ALA A 41 -10.32 4.80 10.98
N ILE A 42 -8.99 4.89 10.89
CA ILE A 42 -8.25 6.14 10.95
C ILE A 42 -7.73 6.42 9.55
N GLN A 43 -8.38 7.37 8.88
CA GLN A 43 -8.17 7.67 7.47
C GLN A 43 -6.68 7.90 7.15
N GLY A 44 -6.18 7.18 6.14
CA GLY A 44 -4.80 7.27 5.68
C GLY A 44 -3.75 6.68 6.63
N LYS A 45 -4.17 6.05 7.75
CA LYS A 45 -3.25 5.50 8.75
C LYS A 45 -3.45 4.01 9.03
N GLY A 46 -4.70 3.58 9.19
CA GLY A 46 -5.02 2.19 9.52
C GLY A 46 -6.27 2.07 10.37
N ILE A 47 -6.29 1.08 11.27
CA ILE A 47 -7.42 0.78 12.14
C ILE A 47 -6.97 0.61 13.60
N GLN A 48 -7.85 1.00 14.50
CA GLN A 48 -7.77 0.73 15.94
C GLN A 48 -8.94 -0.16 16.34
N ALA A 49 -8.72 -1.09 17.26
CA ALA A 49 -9.76 -1.92 17.84
C ALA A 49 -9.45 -2.29 19.29
N ASN A 50 -10.44 -2.86 19.99
CA ASN A 50 -10.23 -3.56 21.25
C ASN A 50 -10.14 -5.06 20.96
N TYR A 51 -9.00 -5.68 21.25
CA TYR A 51 -8.79 -7.13 21.20
C TYR A 51 -8.59 -7.66 22.63
N GLU A 52 -9.39 -8.62 23.06
CA GLU A 52 -9.33 -9.18 24.44
C GLU A 52 -9.31 -8.07 25.51
N SER A 53 -10.16 -7.05 25.35
CA SER A 53 -10.27 -5.85 26.21
C SER A 53 -9.05 -4.92 26.26
N LYS A 54 -8.07 -5.09 25.37
CA LYS A 54 -6.90 -4.22 25.23
C LYS A 54 -6.85 -3.56 23.85
N LYS A 55 -6.17 -2.42 23.74
CA LYS A 55 -6.04 -1.73 22.45
C LYS A 55 -5.13 -2.52 21.51
N ALA A 56 -5.59 -2.64 20.27
CA ALA A 56 -4.85 -3.15 19.13
C ALA A 56 -4.86 -2.11 18.01
N PHE A 57 -3.75 -2.04 17.28
CA PHE A 57 -3.57 -1.12 16.15
C PHE A 57 -3.00 -1.88 14.97
N ILE A 58 -3.53 -1.64 13.78
CA ILE A 58 -3.01 -2.19 12.53
C ILE A 58 -2.92 -1.05 11.52
N GLY A 59 -1.71 -0.71 11.06
CA GLY A 59 -1.53 0.43 10.17
C GLY A 59 -0.08 0.85 9.93
N ASN A 60 0.11 2.06 9.43
CA ASN A 60 1.44 2.61 9.14
C ASN A 60 2.18 3.10 10.40
N VAL A 61 3.44 3.53 10.24
CA VAL A 61 4.27 4.09 11.32
C VAL A 61 3.58 5.27 12.00
N LYS A 62 2.91 6.13 11.22
CA LYS A 62 2.27 7.33 11.75
C LYS A 62 1.16 7.00 12.76
N LEU A 63 0.41 5.91 12.54
CA LEU A 63 -0.57 5.43 13.52
C LEU A 63 0.09 5.04 14.85
N MET A 64 1.24 4.38 14.79
CA MET A 64 1.95 3.89 15.97
C MET A 64 2.49 5.07 16.78
N GLU A 65 3.12 6.03 16.12
CA GLU A 65 3.62 7.26 16.74
C GLU A 65 2.50 8.07 17.41
N ASP A 66 1.38 8.28 16.71
CA ASP A 66 0.23 9.01 17.24
C ASP A 66 -0.47 8.28 18.41
N SER A 67 -0.13 7.00 18.62
CA SER A 67 -0.63 6.17 19.72
C SER A 67 0.41 5.94 20.82
N ASP A 68 1.51 6.71 20.80
CA ASP A 68 2.65 6.60 21.73
C ASP A 68 3.34 5.21 21.73
N ILE A 69 3.30 4.51 20.59
CA ILE A 69 3.94 3.20 20.40
C ILE A 69 5.27 3.41 19.70
N LYS A 70 6.37 3.07 20.39
CA LYS A 70 7.72 3.20 19.84
C LYS A 70 7.97 2.15 18.77
N VAL A 71 8.40 2.62 17.60
CA VAL A 71 8.91 1.78 16.51
C VAL A 71 10.44 1.84 16.58
N ASN A 72 11.10 0.70 16.75
CA ASN A 72 12.55 0.64 16.87
C ASN A 72 13.25 0.59 15.49
N ASP A 73 14.55 0.89 15.47
CA ASP A 73 15.35 0.94 14.23
C ASP A 73 15.40 -0.39 13.48
N SER A 74 15.32 -1.51 14.19
CA SER A 74 15.27 -2.84 13.57
C SER A 74 13.99 -3.05 12.78
N ILE A 75 12.85 -2.56 13.29
CA ILE A 75 11.56 -2.61 12.60
C ILE A 75 11.60 -1.68 11.39
N HIS A 76 12.10 -0.45 11.54
CA HIS A 76 12.28 0.47 10.42
C HIS A 76 13.11 -0.15 9.29
N SER A 77 14.27 -0.71 9.64
CA SER A 77 15.16 -1.38 8.68
C SER A 77 14.45 -2.51 7.95
N LYS A 78 13.63 -3.30 8.64
CA LYS A 78 12.88 -4.40 8.03
C LYS A 78 11.76 -3.90 7.12
N MET A 79 11.06 -2.85 7.53
CA MET A 79 10.04 -2.19 6.71
C MET A 79 10.64 -1.65 5.43
N ASP A 80 11.77 -0.95 5.51
CA ASP A 80 12.44 -0.37 4.35
C ASP A 80 12.85 -1.45 3.34
N GLN A 81 13.40 -2.58 3.82
CA GLN A 81 13.70 -3.72 2.96
C GLN A 81 12.47 -4.25 2.23
N LEU A 82 11.34 -4.39 2.92
CA LEU A 82 10.10 -4.88 2.31
C LEU A 82 9.53 -3.88 1.29
N LEU A 83 9.52 -2.59 1.63
CA LEU A 83 9.07 -1.50 0.76
C LEU A 83 9.93 -1.41 -0.51
N GLN A 84 11.25 -1.51 -0.39
CA GLN A 84 12.18 -1.52 -1.54
C GLN A 84 11.95 -2.72 -2.46
N ASN A 85 11.48 -3.83 -1.90
CA ASN A 85 11.12 -5.03 -2.66
C ASN A 85 9.68 -4.97 -3.22
N GLY A 86 8.98 -3.84 -3.10
CA GLY A 86 7.64 -3.67 -3.65
C GLY A 86 6.50 -4.19 -2.78
N HIS A 87 6.76 -4.49 -1.51
CA HIS A 87 5.70 -4.86 -0.57
C HIS A 87 5.09 -3.61 0.06
N ALA A 88 3.75 -3.55 0.10
CA ALA A 88 3.06 -2.71 1.07
C ALA A 88 3.23 -3.31 2.47
N VAL A 89 3.50 -2.49 3.48
CA VAL A 89 3.82 -2.94 4.84
C VAL A 89 2.94 -2.22 5.85
N MET A 90 2.37 -2.98 6.79
CA MET A 90 1.63 -2.50 7.94
C MET A 90 2.20 -3.09 9.22
N LEU A 91 2.17 -2.32 10.29
CA LEU A 91 2.54 -2.73 11.64
C LEU A 91 1.30 -3.21 12.38
N ALA A 92 1.44 -4.27 13.16
CA ALA A 92 0.44 -4.71 14.12
C ALA A 92 0.98 -4.46 15.53
N ALA A 93 0.20 -3.79 16.35
CA ALA A 93 0.52 -3.53 17.74
C ALA A 93 -0.59 -4.01 18.66
N PHE A 94 -0.20 -4.45 19.86
CA PHE A 94 -1.10 -4.90 20.90
C PHE A 94 -0.55 -4.48 22.25
N ASN A 95 -1.42 -3.92 23.11
CA ASN A 95 -1.03 -3.54 24.47
C ASN A 95 0.23 -2.64 24.50
N ASN A 96 0.26 -1.62 23.64
CA ASN A 96 1.35 -0.65 23.48
C ASN A 96 2.69 -1.20 22.96
N GLU A 97 2.72 -2.41 22.41
CA GLU A 97 3.91 -3.01 21.82
C GLU A 97 3.67 -3.44 20.38
N ILE A 98 4.67 -3.29 19.52
CA ILE A 98 4.65 -3.87 18.17
C ILE A 98 4.77 -5.39 18.29
N VAL A 99 3.75 -6.10 17.82
CA VAL A 99 3.71 -7.57 17.82
C VAL A 99 4.03 -8.19 16.46
N GLY A 100 4.16 -7.37 15.41
CA GLY A 100 4.69 -7.83 14.13
C GLY A 100 4.42 -6.91 12.94
N LEU A 101 4.81 -7.41 11.76
CA LEU A 101 4.68 -6.76 10.46
C LEU A 101 3.81 -7.61 9.54
N ILE A 102 2.87 -6.97 8.86
CA ILE A 102 2.04 -7.55 7.81
C ILE A 102 2.55 -6.96 6.50
N SER A 103 2.87 -7.80 5.51
CA SER A 103 3.30 -7.33 4.20
C SER A 103 2.53 -8.03 3.09
N GLY A 104 2.07 -7.26 2.11
CA GLY A 104 1.42 -7.75 0.90
C GLY A 104 2.08 -7.14 -0.33
N MET A 105 2.11 -7.87 -1.44
CA MET A 105 2.58 -7.36 -2.72
C MET A 105 1.51 -7.64 -3.77
N ASP A 106 1.10 -6.61 -4.48
CA ASP A 106 0.23 -6.77 -5.63
C ASP A 106 1.10 -7.04 -6.86
N LEU A 107 1.10 -8.28 -7.32
CA LEU A 107 1.95 -8.68 -8.44
C LEU A 107 1.33 -8.18 -9.76
N PRO A 108 2.07 -7.42 -10.58
CA PRO A 108 1.58 -7.02 -11.89
C PRO A 108 1.19 -8.25 -12.71
N ARG A 109 0.04 -8.19 -13.38
CA ARG A 109 -0.38 -9.25 -14.29
C ARG A 109 0.72 -9.50 -15.32
N LYS A 110 1.00 -10.77 -15.64
CA LYS A 110 2.02 -11.15 -16.63
C LYS A 110 1.84 -10.42 -17.99
N THR A 111 0.59 -10.10 -18.34
CA THR A 111 0.23 -9.37 -19.57
C THR A 111 0.58 -7.88 -19.54
N ALA A 112 0.83 -7.28 -18.36
CA ALA A 112 1.18 -5.87 -18.25
C ALA A 112 2.52 -5.60 -18.95
N ILE A 113 3.52 -6.46 -18.73
CA ILE A 113 4.85 -6.33 -19.33
C ILE A 113 4.77 -6.38 -20.86
N SER A 114 4.09 -7.39 -21.42
CA SER A 114 3.97 -7.53 -22.87
C SER A 114 3.17 -6.38 -23.50
N THR A 115 2.18 -5.84 -22.79
CA THR A 115 1.40 -4.68 -23.23
C THR A 115 2.28 -3.41 -23.26
N LEU A 116 3.04 -3.15 -22.20
CA LEU A 116 3.94 -2.00 -22.11
C LEU A 116 5.02 -2.05 -23.19
N LEU A 117 5.54 -3.24 -23.52
CA LEU A 117 6.47 -3.42 -24.64
C LEU A 117 5.82 -3.04 -25.97
N ARG A 118 4.61 -3.51 -26.25
CA ARG A 118 3.88 -3.16 -27.47
C ARG A 118 3.58 -1.66 -27.56
N LEU A 119 3.27 -1.01 -26.44
CA LEU A 119 3.08 0.44 -26.39
C LEU A 119 4.38 1.19 -26.73
N LYS A 120 5.54 0.70 -26.28
CA LYS A 120 6.85 1.26 -26.67
C LYS A 120 7.11 1.09 -28.17
N GLU A 121 6.79 -0.08 -28.74
CA GLU A 121 6.96 -0.38 -30.17
C GLU A 121 6.14 0.55 -31.08
N ILE A 122 4.93 0.93 -30.65
CA ILE A 122 4.09 1.89 -31.39
C ILE A 122 4.46 3.37 -31.14
N GLY A 123 5.56 3.62 -30.41
CA GLY A 123 6.14 4.96 -30.22
C GLY A 123 5.79 5.67 -28.91
N ILE A 124 5.08 5.04 -27.97
CA ILE A 124 4.77 5.62 -26.66
C ILE A 124 5.99 5.46 -25.74
N LYS A 125 6.79 6.52 -25.64
CA LYS A 125 8.07 6.48 -24.90
C LYS A 125 7.95 6.86 -23.42
N TYR A 126 6.98 7.70 -23.05
CA TYR A 126 6.85 8.25 -21.69
C TYR A 126 5.61 7.65 -21.01
N MET A 127 5.80 6.63 -20.19
CA MET A 127 4.73 5.98 -19.42
C MET A 127 5.01 6.11 -17.92
N ILE A 128 3.99 6.57 -17.18
CA ILE A 128 4.06 6.87 -15.74
C ILE A 128 2.96 6.10 -15.03
N MET A 129 3.27 5.49 -13.89
CA MET A 129 2.28 4.89 -13.00
C MET A 129 1.80 5.88 -11.94
N LEU A 130 0.49 5.95 -11.69
CA LEU A 130 -0.09 6.71 -10.57
C LEU A 130 -0.73 5.71 -9.60
N THR A 131 -0.20 5.60 -8.38
CA THR A 131 -0.71 4.67 -7.35
C THR A 131 -1.02 5.40 -6.04
N GLY A 132 -1.96 4.85 -5.28
CA GLY A 132 -2.20 5.25 -3.89
C GLY A 132 -1.25 4.57 -2.91
N ASP A 133 -0.53 3.54 -3.34
CA ASP A 133 0.46 2.84 -2.51
C ASP A 133 1.68 3.69 -2.22
N HIS A 134 2.48 3.27 -1.24
CA HIS A 134 3.72 3.95 -0.89
C HIS A 134 4.64 4.18 -2.11
N GLN A 135 5.27 5.36 -2.20
CA GLN A 135 6.16 5.72 -3.32
C GLN A 135 7.17 4.62 -3.65
N ASN A 136 7.88 4.10 -2.64
CA ASN A 136 8.85 3.00 -2.82
C ASN A 136 8.24 1.73 -3.45
N VAL A 137 6.98 1.41 -3.13
CA VAL A 137 6.26 0.28 -3.73
C VAL A 137 5.98 0.58 -5.21
N GLY A 138 5.49 1.78 -5.49
CA GLY A 138 5.29 2.25 -6.86
C GLY A 138 6.57 2.19 -7.70
N ASP A 139 7.69 2.64 -7.15
CA ASP A 139 9.00 2.63 -7.83
C ASP A 139 9.50 1.22 -8.10
N ALA A 140 9.38 0.31 -7.13
CA ALA A 140 9.77 -1.08 -7.29
C ALA A 140 8.94 -1.77 -8.39
N ILE A 141 7.62 -1.58 -8.39
CA ILE A 141 6.72 -2.12 -9.41
C ILE A 141 7.02 -1.51 -10.79
N ALA A 142 7.20 -0.19 -10.88
CA ALA A 142 7.53 0.48 -12.14
C ALA A 142 8.83 -0.06 -12.73
N LYS A 143 9.86 -0.27 -11.90
CA LYS A 143 11.12 -0.88 -12.30
C LYS A 143 10.90 -2.32 -12.81
N GLN A 144 10.09 -3.11 -12.13
CA GLN A 144 9.80 -4.51 -12.50
C GLN A 144 9.13 -4.63 -13.87
N ILE A 145 8.21 -3.71 -14.21
CA ILE A 145 7.47 -3.75 -15.48
C ILE A 145 8.03 -2.82 -16.56
N GLY A 146 9.16 -2.16 -16.29
CA GLY A 146 9.88 -1.32 -17.25
C GLY A 146 9.21 0.02 -17.56
N LEU A 147 8.49 0.59 -16.61
CA LEU A 147 7.99 1.98 -16.66
C LEU A 147 9.09 2.97 -16.34
N MET A 148 8.89 4.23 -16.74
CA MET A 148 9.90 5.27 -16.58
C MET A 148 9.82 5.99 -15.22
N GLU A 149 8.61 6.12 -14.68
CA GLU A 149 8.34 6.85 -13.44
C GLU A 149 7.10 6.27 -12.74
N ALA A 150 7.08 6.31 -11.41
CA ALA A 150 5.89 6.10 -10.61
C ALA A 150 5.66 7.29 -9.67
N LYS A 151 4.39 7.60 -9.41
CA LYS A 151 3.97 8.53 -8.35
C LYS A 151 3.06 7.77 -7.39
N GLY A 152 3.54 7.56 -6.17
CA GLY A 152 2.83 6.91 -5.06
C GLY A 152 2.30 7.91 -4.05
N ASN A 153 1.68 7.38 -2.99
CA ASN A 153 1.01 8.10 -1.91
C ASN A 153 -0.12 9.05 -2.39
N LEU A 154 -0.73 8.78 -3.55
CA LEU A 154 -1.74 9.66 -4.14
C LEU A 154 -3.15 9.32 -3.64
N LEU A 155 -3.83 10.33 -3.08
CA LEU A 155 -5.29 10.29 -2.90
C LEU A 155 -6.01 10.41 -4.25
N PRO A 156 -7.32 10.10 -4.33
CA PRO A 156 -8.09 10.26 -5.58
C PRO A 156 -7.97 11.66 -6.20
N GLU A 157 -8.04 12.71 -5.38
CA GLU A 157 -7.83 14.10 -5.78
C GLU A 157 -6.40 14.39 -6.29
N ASP A 158 -5.39 13.75 -5.69
CA ASP A 158 -4.00 13.92 -6.09
C ASP A 158 -3.73 13.29 -7.46
N LYS A 159 -4.38 12.17 -7.78
CA LYS A 159 -4.28 11.54 -9.11
C LYS A 159 -4.77 12.49 -10.20
N ILE A 160 -5.89 13.18 -9.96
CA ILE A 160 -6.44 14.17 -10.89
C ILE A 160 -5.46 15.33 -11.06
N SER A 161 -4.90 15.82 -9.95
CA SER A 161 -3.92 16.91 -9.96
C SER A 161 -2.63 16.52 -10.71
N ALA A 162 -2.14 15.29 -10.50
CA ALA A 162 -0.98 14.75 -11.20
C ALA A 162 -1.22 14.67 -12.71
N ILE A 163 -2.38 14.19 -13.15
CA ILE A 163 -2.75 14.14 -14.57
C ILE A 163 -2.76 15.56 -15.17
N LYS A 164 -3.37 16.54 -14.50
CA LYS A 164 -3.41 17.94 -14.96
C LYS A 164 -1.99 18.52 -15.12
N GLN A 165 -1.09 18.22 -14.18
CA GLN A 165 0.31 18.68 -14.26
C GLN A 165 1.05 18.02 -15.43
N LEU A 166 0.85 16.72 -15.66
CA LEU A 166 1.46 15.99 -16.77
C LEU A 166 1.00 16.53 -18.13
N ILE A 167 -0.31 16.78 -18.29
CA ILE A 167 -0.85 17.41 -19.52
C ILE A 167 -0.25 18.80 -19.75
N LYS A 168 -0.10 19.61 -18.70
CA LYS A 168 0.52 20.95 -18.82
C LYS A 168 2.00 20.86 -19.21
N ARG A 169 2.76 19.92 -18.65
CA ARG A 169 4.16 19.67 -18.99
C ARG A 169 4.30 19.29 -20.46
N ASP A 170 3.43 18.40 -20.95
CA ASP A 170 3.51 17.92 -22.32
C ASP A 170 3.05 18.97 -23.35
N LYS A 171 2.06 19.82 -23.01
CA LYS A 171 1.68 21.01 -23.80
C LYS A 171 2.80 22.05 -23.94
N LYS A 172 3.67 22.18 -22.93
CA LYS A 172 4.88 23.04 -23.03
C LYS A 172 5.94 22.44 -23.96
N ASN A 173 6.08 21.11 -23.98
CA ASN A 173 7.07 20.42 -24.81
C ASN A 173 6.62 20.21 -26.27
N SER A 174 5.32 20.33 -26.57
CA SER A 174 4.77 20.15 -27.92
C SER A 174 4.80 21.42 -28.81
N HIS A 175 5.40 22.52 -28.35
CA HIS A 175 5.64 23.72 -29.17
C HIS A 175 6.74 23.54 -30.25
N GLY A 176 7.26 22.31 -30.44
CA GLY A 176 8.24 21.99 -31.49
C GLY A 176 7.67 21.27 -32.72
N TRP A 177 6.39 20.87 -32.75
CA TRP A 177 5.81 20.18 -33.90
C TRP A 177 5.19 21.18 -34.87
N ARG A 178 6.05 21.77 -35.69
CA ARG A 178 5.66 22.53 -36.88
C ARG A 178 5.13 21.52 -37.91
N TRP A 179 3.83 21.56 -38.19
CA TRP A 179 3.23 20.86 -39.32
C TRP A 179 3.82 21.45 -40.61
N CYS A 180 4.49 20.62 -41.40
CA CYS A 180 4.81 20.82 -42.81
C CYS A 180 4.54 19.49 -43.51
#